data_AF-A0A1W5ZXP2-F1
#
_entry.id   AF-A0A1W5ZXP2-F1
#
_cell.length_a   1.000
_cell.length_b   1.000
_cell.length_c   1.000
_cell.angle_alpha   90.00
_cell.angle_beta   90.00
_cell.angle_gamma   90.00
#
_symmetry.space_group_name_H-M   'P 1'
#
loop_
_entity.id
_entity.type
_entity.pdbx_description
1 polymer ?
#
loop_
_entity_poly.entity_id
_entity_poly.type
_entity_poly.pdbx_seq_one_letter_code
_entity_poly.pdbx_strand_id
1 'polypeptide(L)' 'MRIIWTMIWAFLLSAMAVYVISNMSGGHFDFLQVIILTVLFTIAAVVLGEGVIKEEEA' A
#
# COMPACT_ATOMS: atom_id res chain seq x y z
N MET A 1 -6.80 -6.82 13.95
CA MET A 1 -7.44 -7.22 12.67
C MET A 1 -7.29 -6.15 11.58
N ARG A 2 -7.54 -4.87 11.87
CA ARG A 2 -7.39 -3.75 10.92
C ARG A 2 -6.00 -3.67 10.25
N ILE A 3 -4.91 -3.64 11.03
CA ILE A 3 -3.54 -3.47 10.48
C ILE A 3 -3.11 -4.62 9.55
N ILE A 4 -3.41 -5.87 9.91
CA ILE A 4 -3.11 -7.04 9.06
C ILE A 4 -3.86 -6.91 7.72
N TRP A 5 -5.13 -6.50 7.77
CA TRP A 5 -5.94 -6.29 6.57
C TRP A 5 -5.42 -5.12 5.72
N THR A 6 -5.05 -4.00 6.36
CA THR A 6 -4.42 -2.86 5.69
C THR A 6 -3.13 -3.28 4.98
N MET A 7 -2.31 -4.11 5.61
CA MET A 7 -1.07 -4.60 5.02
C MET A 7 -1.32 -5.53 3.82
N ILE A 8 -2.31 -6.42 3.89
CA ILE A 8 -2.70 -7.28 2.77
C ILE A 8 -3.17 -6.44 1.58
N TRP A 9 -4.03 -5.44 1.81
CA TRP A 9 -4.48 -4.55 0.73
C TRP A 9 -3.36 -3.67 0.19
N ALA A 10 -2.50 -3.13 1.04
CA ALA A 10 -1.33 -2.38 0.62
C ALA A 10 -0.42 -3.23 -0.27
N PHE A 11 -0.24 -4.52 0.04
CA PHE A 11 0.55 -5.45 -0.76
C PHE A 11 -0.08 -5.70 -2.13
N LEU A 12 -1.37 -6.04 -2.17
CA LEU A 12 -2.08 -6.32 -3.42
C LEU A 12 -2.11 -5.09 -4.34
N LEU A 13 -2.38 -3.90 -3.79
CA LEU A 13 -2.38 -2.65 -4.56
C LEU A 13 -0.98 -2.30 -5.07
N SER A 14 0.05 -2.50 -4.25
CA SER A 14 1.45 -2.27 -4.68
C SER A 14 1.86 -3.22 -5.79
N ALA A 15 1.51 -4.51 -5.67
CA ALA A 15 1.79 -5.51 -6.70
C ALA A 15 1.12 -5.16 -8.03
N MET A 16 -0.16 -4.76 -7.98
CA MET A 16 -0.88 -4.31 -9.17
C MET A 16 -0.29 -3.04 -9.78
N ALA A 17 0.09 -2.05 -8.96
CA ALA A 17 0.70 -0.81 -9.42
C ALA A 17 2.03 -1.06 -10.13
N VAL A 18 2.94 -1.84 -9.52
CA VAL A 18 4.22 -2.18 -10.13
C VAL A 18 4.02 -2.98 -11.42
N TYR A 19 3.08 -3.92 -11.44
CA TYR A 19 2.73 -4.65 -12.66
C TYR A 19 2.30 -3.72 -13.79
N VAL A 20 1.35 -2.81 -13.53
CA VAL A 20 0.86 -1.87 -14.55
C VAL A 20 1.99 -0.96 -15.04
N ILE A 21 2.75 -0.35 -14.14
CA ILE A 21 3.84 0.57 -14.50
C ILE A 21 4.95 -0.15 -15.28
N SER A 22 5.30 -1.37 -14.88
CA SER A 22 6.30 -2.17 -15.60
C SER A 22 5.85 -2.46 -17.02
N ASN A 23 4.57 -2.85 -17.21
CA ASN A 23 4.02 -3.07 -18.54
C ASN A 23 3.88 -1.79 -19.37
N MET A 24 3.57 -0.65 -18.75
CA MET A 24 3.50 0.65 -19.44
C MET A 24 4.88 1.17 -19.88
N SER A 25 5.92 0.86 -19.11
CA SER A 25 7.29 1.30 -19.37
C SER A 25 8.11 0.30 -20.21
N GLY A 26 7.55 -0.86 -20.54
CA GLY A 26 8.28 -1.97 -21.20
C GLY A 26 9.35 -2.61 -20.30
N GLY A 27 9.27 -2.40 -18.98
CA GLY A 27 10.19 -2.94 -17.99
C GLY A 27 9.79 -4.33 -17.48
N HIS A 28 10.62 -4.87 -16.57
CA HIS A 28 10.34 -6.14 -15.89
C HIS A 28 9.66 -5.88 -14.54
N PHE A 29 8.86 -6.84 -14.10
CA PHE A 29 8.24 -6.79 -12.79
C PHE A 29 9.30 -6.89 -11.68
N ASP A 30 9.40 -5.84 -10.85
CA ASP A 30 10.33 -5.79 -9.72
C ASP A 30 9.60 -6.06 -8.39
N PHE A 31 9.87 -7.22 -7.80
CA PHE A 31 9.27 -7.61 -6.52
C PHE A 31 9.78 -6.78 -5.33
N LEU A 32 11.04 -6.33 -5.37
CA LEU A 32 11.60 -5.47 -4.32
C LEU A 32 10.89 -4.12 -4.30
N GLN A 33 10.57 -3.58 -5.48
CA GLN A 33 9.75 -2.37 -5.61
C GLN A 33 8.35 -2.54 -4.99
N VAL A 34 7.72 -3.71 -5.16
CA VAL A 34 6.43 -4.04 -4.53
C VAL A 34 6.53 -4.00 -3.00
N ILE A 35 7.57 -4.60 -2.42
CA ILE A 35 7.75 -4.61 -0.96
C ILE A 35 7.95 -3.20 -0.41
N ILE A 36 8.76 -2.36 -1.09
CA ILE A 36 8.97 -0.96 -0.69
C ILE A 36 7.64 -0.19 -0.70
N LEU A 37 6.87 -0.28 -1.80
CA LEU A 37 5.57 0.37 -1.91
C LEU A 37 4.56 -0.13 -0.87
N THR A 38 4.58 -1.42 -0.57
CA THR A 38 3.72 -2.02 0.45
C THR A 38 3.96 -1.40 1.82
N VAL A 39 5.24 -1.25 2.21
CA VAL A 39 5.61 -0.61 3.49
C VAL A 39 5.16 0.85 3.50
N LEU A 40 5.41 1.60 2.43
CA LEU A 40 5.02 3.00 2.31
C LEU A 40 3.50 3.18 2.42
N PHE A 41 2.72 2.40 1.67
CA PHE A 41 1.25 2.49 1.71
C PHE A 41 0.68 2.02 3.05
N THR A 42 1.27 1.01 3.67
CA THR A 42 0.83 0.56 5.01
C THR A 42 1.05 1.68 6.03
N ILE A 43 2.23 2.31 6.05
CA ILE A 43 2.51 3.44 6.95
C ILE A 43 1.56 4.60 6.67
N ALA A 44 1.39 4.99 5.40
CA ALA A 44 0.49 6.08 5.02
C ALA A 44 -0.95 5.80 5.46
N ALA A 45 -1.46 4.59 5.23
CA ALA A 45 -2.82 4.21 5.61
C ALA A 45 -3.03 4.19 7.13
N VAL A 46 -2.05 3.73 7.91
CA VAL A 46 -2.12 3.75 9.38
C VAL A 46 -2.09 5.19 9.91
N VAL A 47 -1.17 6.02 9.39
CA VAL A 47 -1.08 7.44 9.80
C VAL A 47 -2.36 8.20 9.47
N LEU A 48 -2.94 7.97 8.29
CA LEU A 48 -4.21 8.60 7.91
C LEU A 48 -5.39 8.08 8.75
N GLY A 49 -5.44 6.77 8.99
CA GLY A 49 -6.52 6.13 9.72
C GLY A 49 -6.53 6.39 11.23
N GLU A 50 -5.38 6.57 11.86
CA GLU A 50 -5.26 6.75 13.31
C GLU A 50 -4.78 8.15 13.73
N GLY A 51 -4.02 8.83 12.87
CA GLY A 51 -3.41 10.12 13.16
C GLY A 51 -4.20 11.33 12.68
N VAL A 52 -4.91 11.20 11.55
CA VAL A 52 -5.61 12.34 10.91
C VAL A 52 -7.12 12.30 11.16
N ILE A 53 -7.74 11.12 11.06
CA ILE A 53 -9.15 10.94 11.35
C ILE A 53 -9.28 10.58 12.83
N LYS A 54 -9.31 11.60 13.70
CA LYS A 54 -9.82 11.41 15.06
C LYS A 54 -11.31 11.19 14.94
N GLU A 55 -11.76 9.99 15.29
CA GLU A 55 -13.17 9.67 15.46
C GLU A 55 -13.73 10.67 16.49
N GLU A 56 -14.54 11.64 16.05
CA GLU A 56 -15.48 12.28 16.97
C GLU A 56 -16.39 11.14 17.45
N GLU A 57 -16.27 10.80 18.74
CA GLU A 57 -17.18 9.89 19.42
C GLU A 57 -18.60 10.43 19.23
N ALA A 58 -19.36 9.81 18.31
CA ALA A 58 -20.78 10.04 18.09
C ALA A 58 -21.62 9.16 19.02
#